data_AF-A0A8H6TMU3-F1
#
_entry.id   AF-A0A8H6TMU3-F1
#
_cell.length_a   1.000
_cell.length_b   1.000
_cell.length_c   1.000
_cell.angle_alpha   90.00
_cell.angle_beta   90.00
_cell.angle_gamma   90.00
#
_symmetry.space_group_name_H-M   'P 1'
#
loop_
_entity.id
_entity.type
_entity.pdbx_description
1 polymer ?
#
loop_
_entity_poly.entity_id
_entity_poly.type
_entity_poly.pdbx_seq_one_letter_code
_entity_poly.pdbx_strand_id
1 'polypeptide(L)'
;MFFLRPALPLCRRHFQWTSHLRYSTVSENTAVNHSQFIANAGPQKKWRDRDEGDDMEGVRDGRGKLSPTSSHLFKLVLPLGTLKVDLEQRSITKEAASDTTPPPTVLLLHPAQPLSHIARLVQASMPFARQNPPLSISFRSGGHLHRQRGHRDGVQWSDSTDVGDFIRDAARAAHFSIRITYDDDASSASRGHVTLDVQVPTVADRTRFMRRRLESIESQLAEMEVLKKKCDHEAHRGARRMATAGLGMLVVYWGVVARLTFWDFGWDIMEPITYLSGLSTVICGYLWFLYQGREVSYSSVLDRSISARRDALYKSRGLDIERWAELRSEARTLRRDIGRIEEDYEPNEKDEDEADANEKPGTEDEKEK
;
A
#
# COMPACT_ATOMS: atom_id res chain seq x y z
N MET A 1 40.90 38.52 88.31
CA MET A 1 41.33 37.15 88.58
C MET A 1 40.49 36.23 87.71
N PHE A 2 41.09 35.64 86.66
CA PHE A 2 40.57 34.60 85.75
C PHE A 2 39.27 34.88 84.96
N PHE A 3 39.05 34.44 83.72
CA PHE A 3 39.84 34.05 82.55
C PHE A 3 38.80 33.89 81.40
N LEU A 4 39.23 34.15 80.16
CA LEU A 4 38.64 33.88 78.84
C LEU A 4 37.24 33.22 78.68
N ARG A 5 36.44 33.78 77.75
CA ARG A 5 35.47 33.03 76.94
C ARG A 5 35.62 33.43 75.45
N PRO A 6 35.95 32.49 74.53
CA PRO A 6 36.09 32.78 73.10
C PRO A 6 34.91 32.26 72.24
N ALA A 7 34.86 32.81 71.02
CA ALA A 7 34.44 32.23 69.74
C ALA A 7 32.97 31.75 69.53
N LEU A 8 32.27 32.52 68.69
CA LEU A 8 31.18 32.05 67.82
C LEU A 8 31.75 31.30 66.61
N PRO A 9 31.13 30.20 66.16
CA PRO A 9 31.21 29.79 64.76
C PRO A 9 29.86 29.93 64.06
N LEU A 10 29.93 30.45 62.83
CA LEU A 10 28.85 30.53 61.85
C LEU A 10 28.23 29.15 61.60
N CYS A 11 26.92 29.04 61.75
CA CYS A 11 26.15 27.88 61.34
C CYS A 11 25.72 28.07 59.87
N ARG A 12 26.40 27.38 58.94
CA ARG A 12 25.97 27.18 57.55
C ARG A 12 24.71 26.32 57.55
N ARG A 13 23.55 26.90 57.21
CA ARG A 13 22.35 26.12 56.86
C ARG A 13 22.56 25.46 55.50
N HIS A 14 22.83 24.16 55.51
CA HIS A 14 22.61 23.30 54.35
C HIS A 14 21.11 23.11 54.18
N PHE A 15 20.54 23.69 53.11
CA PHE A 15 19.18 23.44 52.69
C PHE A 15 19.19 22.19 51.80
N GLN A 16 18.88 21.02 52.36
CA GLN A 16 18.64 19.82 51.57
C GLN A 16 17.23 19.92 50.96
N TRP A 17 17.17 20.14 49.65
CA TRP A 17 15.95 19.91 48.89
C TRP A 17 15.83 18.42 48.58
N THR A 18 15.07 17.68 49.38
CA THR A 18 14.57 16.36 49.00
C THR A 18 13.33 16.57 48.13
N SER A 19 13.50 16.57 46.81
CA SER A 19 12.40 16.58 45.85
C SER A 19 11.83 15.16 45.71
N HIS A 20 11.02 14.73 46.68
CA HIS A 20 10.04 13.67 46.46
C HIS A 20 8.91 14.23 45.59
N LEU A 21 9.10 14.28 44.27
CA LEU A 21 7.99 14.50 43.35
C LEU A 21 7.22 13.20 43.19
N ARG A 22 5.99 13.20 43.69
CA ARG A 22 5.02 12.12 43.58
C ARG A 22 4.69 11.86 42.10
N TYR A 23 5.09 10.69 41.61
CA TYR A 23 4.55 10.06 40.42
C TYR A 23 3.18 9.46 40.79
N SER A 24 2.07 10.16 40.53
CA SER A 24 0.76 9.49 40.69
C SER A 24 -0.40 10.03 39.84
N THR A 25 -0.23 11.05 39.01
CA THR A 25 -1.38 11.66 38.30
C THR A 25 -1.30 11.66 36.77
N VAL A 26 -0.22 11.16 36.17
CA VAL A 26 -0.07 11.08 34.70
C VAL A 26 -0.42 9.69 34.15
N SER A 27 -0.66 8.71 35.02
CA SER A 27 -0.80 7.29 34.63
C SER A 27 -2.16 6.91 34.04
N GLU A 28 -3.23 7.69 34.25
CA GLU A 28 -4.57 7.32 33.74
C GLU A 28 -4.80 7.71 32.27
N ASN A 29 -4.10 8.73 31.75
CA ASN A 29 -4.26 9.19 30.37
C ASN A 29 -3.39 8.43 29.35
N THR A 30 -2.67 7.39 29.79
CA THR A 30 -1.66 6.66 28.99
C THR A 30 -2.00 5.18 28.77
N ALA A 31 -3.16 4.70 29.25
CA ALA A 31 -3.63 3.34 29.02
C ALA A 31 -4.28 3.20 27.62
N VAL A 32 -3.44 3.02 26.60
CA VAL A 32 -3.85 2.85 25.18
C VAL A 32 -4.60 1.53 24.92
N ASN A 33 -4.57 0.58 25.86
CA ASN A 33 -5.25 -0.72 25.72
C ASN A 33 -6.78 -0.61 25.66
N HIS A 34 -7.35 0.50 26.13
CA HIS A 34 -8.80 0.70 26.20
C HIS A 34 -9.37 1.43 24.97
N SER A 35 -8.56 2.20 24.24
CA SER A 35 -9.03 3.08 23.16
C SER A 35 -9.36 2.31 21.86
N GLN A 36 -8.58 1.28 21.52
CA GLN A 36 -8.82 0.46 20.33
C GLN A 36 -10.00 -0.50 20.49
N PHE A 37 -10.25 -0.99 21.72
CA PHE A 37 -11.41 -1.82 22.03
C PHE A 37 -12.71 -1.02 21.90
N ILE A 38 -12.77 0.21 22.43
CA ILE A 38 -13.97 1.05 22.32
C ILE A 38 -14.26 1.47 20.87
N ALA A 39 -13.24 1.66 20.03
CA ALA A 39 -13.44 2.08 18.65
C ALA A 39 -14.04 0.98 17.74
N ASN A 40 -13.72 -0.30 18.00
CA ASN A 40 -14.00 -1.40 17.07
C ASN A 40 -14.83 -2.56 17.66
N ALA A 41 -15.15 -2.55 18.97
CA ALA A 41 -15.93 -3.62 19.58
C ALA A 41 -17.45 -3.47 19.35
N GLY A 42 -18.11 -4.57 18.99
CA GLY A 42 -19.57 -4.64 18.97
C GLY A 42 -20.18 -4.50 20.38
N PRO A 43 -21.46 -4.08 20.50
CA PRO A 43 -22.08 -3.64 21.75
C PRO A 43 -22.17 -4.68 22.89
N GLN A 44 -21.83 -5.95 22.65
CA GLN A 44 -21.80 -7.01 23.66
C GLN A 44 -20.41 -7.66 23.88
N LYS A 45 -19.34 -7.15 23.25
CA LYS A 45 -18.00 -7.72 23.46
C LYS A 45 -17.48 -7.28 24.84
N LYS A 46 -16.91 -8.21 25.62
CA LYS A 46 -16.29 -7.95 26.94
C LYS A 46 -14.77 -8.03 26.82
N TRP A 47 -14.06 -7.03 27.34
CA TRP A 47 -12.60 -6.91 27.28
C TRP A 47 -11.91 -8.10 27.97
N ARG A 48 -10.89 -8.67 27.32
CA ARG A 48 -10.03 -9.75 27.83
C ARG A 48 -8.57 -9.39 27.52
N ASP A 49 -7.66 -9.58 28.47
CA ASP A 49 -6.21 -9.28 28.35
C ASP A 49 -5.49 -9.98 27.17
N ARG A 50 -6.16 -10.90 26.45
CA ARG A 50 -5.60 -11.66 25.34
C ARG A 50 -5.97 -11.12 23.94
N ASP A 51 -6.74 -10.03 23.87
CA ASP A 51 -7.11 -9.31 22.63
C ASP A 51 -6.08 -8.19 22.29
N GLU A 52 -4.86 -8.26 22.82
CA GLU A 52 -3.76 -7.38 22.41
C GLU A 52 -3.44 -7.64 20.93
N GLY A 53 -3.82 -6.71 20.06
CA GLY A 53 -3.48 -6.78 18.65
C GLY A 53 -1.96 -6.85 18.44
N ASP A 54 -1.56 -7.47 17.33
CA ASP A 54 -0.20 -7.58 16.76
C ASP A 54 0.59 -6.23 16.74
N ASP A 55 -0.11 -5.11 16.94
CA ASP A 55 0.40 -3.75 17.01
C ASP A 55 1.42 -3.46 18.14
N MET A 56 1.48 -4.27 19.20
CA MET A 56 2.37 -4.02 20.36
C MET A 56 3.42 -5.12 20.62
N GLU A 57 3.44 -6.20 19.82
CA GLU A 57 4.29 -7.37 20.05
C GLU A 57 5.80 -7.02 20.05
N GLY A 58 6.26 -6.21 19.09
CA GLY A 58 7.66 -5.77 19.02
C GLY A 58 8.09 -4.74 20.09
N VAL A 59 7.12 -4.10 20.76
CA VAL A 59 7.40 -3.03 21.75
C VAL A 59 7.83 -3.60 23.10
N ARG A 60 7.34 -4.81 23.43
CA ARG A 60 7.72 -5.55 24.66
C ARG A 60 9.19 -5.98 24.69
N ASP A 61 9.79 -6.20 23.52
CA ASP A 61 11.23 -6.52 23.38
C ASP A 61 12.13 -5.27 23.54
N GLY A 62 11.55 -4.11 23.87
CA GLY A 62 12.26 -2.84 23.92
C GLY A 62 12.63 -2.27 22.55
N ARG A 63 12.04 -2.77 21.46
CA ARG A 63 12.15 -2.15 20.12
C ARG A 63 10.99 -1.18 19.91
N GLY A 64 11.19 -0.17 19.08
CA GLY A 64 10.09 0.65 18.59
C GLY A 64 9.34 -0.03 17.46
N LYS A 65 8.10 0.41 17.20
CA LYS A 65 7.33 -0.01 16.04
C LYS A 65 6.77 1.22 15.33
N LEU A 66 6.97 1.30 14.03
CA LEU A 66 6.27 2.25 13.16
C LEU A 66 5.10 1.52 12.50
N SER A 67 3.92 2.13 12.41
CA SER A 67 2.76 1.52 11.76
C SER A 67 1.99 2.55 10.93
N PRO A 68 1.63 2.23 9.68
CA PRO A 68 0.78 3.11 8.88
C PRO A 68 -0.64 3.13 9.44
N THR A 69 -1.33 4.25 9.29
CA THR A 69 -2.74 4.43 9.66
C THR A 69 -3.62 4.58 8.42
N SER A 70 -4.94 4.48 8.58
CA SER A 70 -5.91 4.72 7.50
C SER A 70 -5.92 6.15 6.97
N SER A 71 -5.43 7.11 7.75
CA SER A 71 -5.47 8.55 7.45
C SER A 71 -4.17 9.10 6.86
N HIS A 72 -3.30 8.23 6.30
CA HIS A 72 -2.00 8.62 5.72
C HIS A 72 -1.05 9.29 6.75
N LEU A 73 -1.23 8.95 8.03
CA LEU A 73 -0.30 9.28 9.11
C LEU A 73 0.48 8.03 9.52
N PHE A 74 1.65 8.23 10.11
CA PHE A 74 2.41 7.15 10.74
C PHE A 74 2.25 7.21 12.26
N LYS A 75 1.98 6.05 12.86
CA LYS A 75 1.99 5.85 14.30
C LYS A 75 3.36 5.30 14.69
N LEU A 76 4.16 6.11 15.37
CA LEU A 76 5.46 5.72 15.92
C LEU A 76 5.30 5.39 17.41
N VAL A 77 5.63 4.16 17.79
CA VAL A 77 5.59 3.68 19.17
C VAL A 77 7.02 3.47 19.65
N LEU A 78 7.41 4.15 20.73
CA LEU A 78 8.77 4.12 21.28
C LEU A 78 8.75 3.77 22.78
N PRO A 79 9.58 2.82 23.24
CA PRO A 79 9.70 2.49 24.65
C PRO A 79 10.62 3.48 25.40
N LEU A 80 10.35 4.78 25.32
CA LEU A 80 11.23 5.82 25.89
C LEU A 80 11.36 5.75 27.41
N GLY A 81 10.35 5.26 28.11
CA GLY A 81 10.40 5.11 29.56
C GLY A 81 11.29 3.97 30.07
N THR A 82 11.83 3.13 29.17
CA THR A 82 12.88 2.14 29.51
C THR A 82 14.29 2.73 29.53
N LEU A 83 14.42 4.00 29.12
CA LEU A 83 15.69 4.72 29.10
C LEU A 83 15.92 5.37 30.47
N LYS A 84 17.02 5.00 31.12
CA LYS A 84 17.53 5.73 32.29
C LYS A 84 18.76 6.53 31.88
N VAL A 85 18.77 7.77 32.33
CA VAL A 85 19.90 8.69 32.20
C VAL A 85 20.66 8.66 33.51
N ASP A 86 21.92 8.21 33.46
CA ASP A 86 22.85 8.43 34.55
C ASP A 86 23.53 9.80 34.35
N LEU A 87 23.16 10.75 35.21
CA LEU A 87 23.67 12.12 35.20
C LEU A 87 25.15 12.21 35.58
N GLU A 88 25.64 11.30 36.43
CA GLU A 88 27.03 11.32 36.91
C GLU A 88 27.99 10.78 35.85
N GLN A 89 27.57 9.72 35.16
CA GLN A 89 28.35 9.08 34.10
C GLN A 89 28.04 9.63 32.69
N ARG A 90 27.06 10.54 32.57
CA ARG A 90 26.50 11.05 31.30
C ARG A 90 26.25 9.89 30.31
N SER A 91 25.71 8.80 30.82
CA SER A 91 25.43 7.58 30.06
C SER A 91 23.95 7.31 30.05
N ILE A 92 23.43 6.94 28.89
CA ILE A 92 22.06 6.46 28.75
C ILE A 92 22.13 4.93 28.74
N THR A 93 21.36 4.27 29.59
CA THR A 93 21.31 2.81 29.66
C THR A 93 19.88 2.36 29.40
N LYS A 94 19.74 1.30 28.59
CA LYS A 94 18.46 0.66 28.31
C LYS A 94 18.25 -0.45 29.33
N GLU A 95 17.20 -0.34 30.14
CA GLU A 95 16.83 -1.43 31.06
C GLU A 95 16.00 -2.49 30.35
N ALA A 96 16.14 -3.75 30.79
CA ALA A 96 15.30 -4.84 30.32
C ALA A 96 13.85 -4.61 30.74
N ALA A 97 12.92 -4.92 29.83
CA ALA A 97 11.50 -4.77 30.12
C ALA A 97 11.11 -5.64 31.34
N SER A 98 10.50 -5.02 32.34
CA SER A 98 9.94 -5.66 33.54
C SER A 98 8.46 -5.31 33.65
N ASP A 99 7.66 -6.06 34.41
CA ASP A 99 6.21 -5.84 34.57
C ASP A 99 5.85 -4.42 35.08
N THR A 100 6.83 -3.67 35.62
CA THR A 100 6.69 -2.29 36.09
C THR A 100 7.09 -1.22 35.07
N THR A 101 7.34 -1.56 33.81
CA THR A 101 7.76 -0.55 32.81
C THR A 101 6.65 0.47 32.52
N PRO A 102 6.98 1.76 32.44
CA PRO A 102 6.03 2.79 32.02
C PRO A 102 5.51 2.53 30.59
N PRO A 103 4.28 2.98 30.27
CA PRO A 103 3.69 2.77 28.96
C PRO A 103 4.55 3.41 27.85
N PRO A 104 4.64 2.78 26.67
CA PRO A 104 5.42 3.32 25.56
C PRO A 104 4.78 4.61 25.03
N THR A 105 5.64 5.52 24.56
CA THR A 105 5.23 6.79 23.97
C THR A 105 4.74 6.56 22.56
N VAL A 106 3.57 7.11 22.22
CA VAL A 106 2.99 7.05 20.88
C VAL A 106 2.99 8.44 20.26
N LEU A 107 3.55 8.56 19.06
CA LEU A 107 3.60 9.79 18.28
C LEU A 107 2.88 9.57 16.94
N LEU A 108 2.08 10.56 16.52
CA LEU A 108 1.48 10.60 15.19
C LEU A 108 2.28 11.55 14.31
N LEU A 109 2.69 11.06 13.15
CA LEU A 109 3.62 11.74 12.26
C LEU A 109 2.98 11.92 10.89
N HIS A 110 3.16 13.11 10.33
CA HIS A 110 2.79 13.38 8.93
C HIS A 110 4.04 13.18 8.03
N PRO A 111 3.90 12.56 6.84
CA PRO A 111 5.04 12.29 5.95
C PRO A 111 5.84 13.53 5.54
N ALA A 112 5.16 14.66 5.31
CA ALA A 112 5.79 15.93 4.94
C ALA A 112 6.35 16.74 6.14
N GLN A 113 6.48 16.13 7.32
CA GLN A 113 7.19 16.77 8.43
C GLN A 113 8.68 16.44 8.33
N PRO A 114 9.58 17.38 8.66
CA PRO A 114 11.01 17.11 8.67
C PRO A 114 11.40 16.28 9.91
N LEU A 115 12.49 15.52 9.81
CA LEU A 115 13.04 14.71 10.91
C LEU A 115 13.37 15.55 12.15
N SER A 116 13.76 16.82 11.99
CA SER A 116 13.96 17.76 13.10
C SER A 116 12.72 17.94 13.98
N HIS A 117 11.52 17.86 13.41
CA HIS A 117 10.27 17.94 14.18
C HIS A 117 10.10 16.69 15.05
N ILE A 118 10.40 15.51 14.51
CA ILE A 118 10.37 14.26 15.27
C ILE A 118 11.42 14.28 16.38
N ALA A 119 12.64 14.73 16.09
CA ALA A 119 13.69 14.88 17.10
C ALA A 119 13.18 15.71 18.28
N ARG A 120 12.55 16.86 18.03
CA ARG A 120 11.98 17.69 19.10
C ARG A 120 10.83 17.01 19.85
N LEU A 121 9.94 16.30 19.16
CA LEU A 121 8.85 15.56 19.81
C LEU A 121 9.39 14.46 20.73
N VAL A 122 10.35 13.69 20.23
CA VAL A 122 11.01 12.62 21.00
C VAL A 122 11.74 13.23 22.18
N GLN A 123 12.52 14.30 21.98
CA GLN A 123 13.20 15.03 23.04
C GLN A 123 12.21 15.51 24.11
N ALA A 124 11.11 16.16 23.72
CA ALA A 124 10.09 16.66 24.63
C ALA A 124 9.35 15.54 25.41
N SER A 125 9.25 14.36 24.83
CA SER A 125 8.62 13.20 25.46
C SER A 125 9.51 12.45 26.44
N MET A 126 10.82 12.75 26.48
CA MET A 126 11.72 12.17 27.47
C MET A 126 11.62 12.93 28.80
N PRO A 127 11.68 12.24 29.95
CA PRO A 127 11.59 12.86 31.28
C PRO A 127 12.75 13.83 31.59
N PHE A 128 13.84 13.77 30.81
CA PHE A 128 15.08 14.53 31.02
C PHE A 128 15.31 15.65 29.98
N ALA A 129 14.29 15.99 29.18
CA ALA A 129 14.36 16.94 28.05
C ALA A 129 14.91 18.34 28.39
N ARG A 130 14.80 18.77 29.66
CA ARG A 130 15.14 20.12 30.14
C ARG A 130 16.53 20.24 30.77
N GLN A 131 17.36 19.21 30.69
CA GLN A 131 18.69 19.21 31.28
C GLN A 131 19.72 19.83 30.32
N ASN A 132 20.72 20.52 30.87
CA ASN A 132 21.87 21.05 30.14
C ASN A 132 23.05 20.07 30.31
N PRO A 133 23.73 19.64 29.25
CA PRO A 133 23.53 19.98 27.84
C PRO A 133 22.31 19.29 27.19
N PRO A 134 21.77 19.86 26.08
CA PRO A 134 20.66 19.25 25.36
C PRO A 134 21.04 17.89 24.76
N LEU A 135 20.05 17.02 24.61
CA LEU A 135 20.20 15.75 23.89
C LEU A 135 20.07 16.01 22.39
N SER A 136 21.06 15.54 21.63
CA SER A 136 21.01 15.46 20.17
C SER A 136 20.44 14.10 19.75
N ILE A 137 19.44 14.14 18.87
CA ILE A 137 18.74 12.96 18.36
C ILE A 137 19.00 12.89 16.85
N SER A 138 19.57 11.77 16.41
CA SER A 138 19.85 11.52 14.99
C SER A 138 19.17 10.25 14.51
N PHE A 139 18.66 10.28 13.29
CA PHE A 139 17.99 9.15 12.65
C PHE A 139 18.93 8.46 11.67
N ARG A 140 18.96 7.12 11.71
CA ARG A 140 19.85 6.31 10.88
C ARG A 140 19.09 5.17 10.23
N SER A 141 19.18 5.04 8.91
CA SER A 141 18.64 3.90 8.17
C SER A 141 19.76 2.96 7.70
N GLY A 142 19.41 1.68 7.52
CA GLY A 142 20.33 0.67 7.01
C GLY A 142 20.31 0.64 5.48
N GLY A 143 21.17 1.42 4.82
CA GLY A 143 21.31 1.36 3.36
C GLY A 143 21.80 -0.02 2.88
N HIS A 144 21.29 -0.48 1.74
CA HIS A 144 21.63 -1.77 1.10
C HIS A 144 23.13 -1.87 0.71
N LEU A 145 23.80 -0.73 0.50
CA LEU A 145 25.14 -0.68 -0.10
C LEU A 145 26.30 -0.97 0.87
N HIS A 146 26.07 -1.01 2.18
CA HIS A 146 27.14 -1.04 3.19
C HIS A 146 27.02 -2.17 4.22
N ARG A 147 26.51 -3.34 3.81
CA ARG A 147 26.54 -4.56 4.64
C ARG A 147 27.95 -5.19 4.77
N GLN A 148 28.96 -4.65 4.08
CA GLN A 148 30.27 -5.30 3.93
C GLN A 148 31.35 -4.94 4.97
N ARG A 149 31.10 -3.96 5.85
CA ARG A 149 31.98 -3.69 7.01
C ARG A 149 31.13 -3.76 8.26
N GLY A 150 31.58 -4.46 9.29
CA GLY A 150 30.87 -4.72 10.55
C GLY A 150 30.53 -3.49 11.41
N HIS A 151 30.25 -2.33 10.80
CA HIS A 151 29.70 -1.15 11.41
C HIS A 151 28.16 -1.26 11.34
N ARG A 152 27.54 -1.63 12.45
CA ARG A 152 26.07 -1.66 12.61
C ARG A 152 25.42 -0.27 12.55
N ASP A 153 26.22 0.77 12.44
CA ASP A 153 25.74 2.14 12.46
C ASP A 153 25.38 2.56 11.05
N GLY A 154 24.07 2.53 10.76
CA GLY A 154 23.52 2.99 9.49
C GLY A 154 23.87 4.45 9.16
N VAL A 155 23.52 4.87 7.94
CA VAL A 155 23.76 6.22 7.43
C VAL A 155 22.89 7.21 8.19
N GLN A 156 23.49 8.31 8.65
CA GLN A 156 22.75 9.40 9.30
C GLN A 156 22.08 10.28 8.26
N TRP A 157 20.78 10.51 8.46
CA TRP A 157 19.99 11.40 7.61
C TRP A 157 20.05 12.84 8.10
N SER A 158 19.82 13.78 7.19
CA SER A 158 19.71 15.20 7.52
C SER A 158 18.45 15.47 8.33
N ASP A 159 18.52 16.37 9.30
CA ASP A 159 17.38 16.79 10.11
C ASP A 159 16.30 17.53 9.29
N SER A 160 16.63 17.95 8.07
CA SER A 160 15.72 18.60 7.12
C SER A 160 14.97 17.63 6.21
N THR A 161 15.34 16.35 6.17
CA THR A 161 14.67 15.37 5.30
C THR A 161 13.24 15.11 5.78
N ASP A 162 12.32 14.95 4.84
CA ASP A 162 10.95 14.57 5.14
C ASP A 162 10.85 13.14 5.66
N VAL A 163 9.94 12.96 6.61
CA VAL A 163 9.71 11.68 7.29
C VAL A 163 9.24 10.62 6.30
N GLY A 164 8.47 11.00 5.27
CA GLY A 164 8.06 10.11 4.19
C GLY A 164 9.26 9.49 3.47
N ASP A 165 10.23 10.29 3.06
CA ASP A 165 11.41 9.84 2.32
C ASP A 165 12.32 8.97 3.20
N PHE A 166 12.50 9.37 4.46
CA PHE A 166 13.25 8.57 5.43
C PHE A 166 12.60 7.21 5.68
N ILE A 167 11.27 7.17 5.89
CA ILE A 167 10.53 5.91 6.12
C ILE A 167 10.58 5.02 4.88
N ARG A 168 10.53 5.61 3.68
CA ARG A 168 10.64 4.89 2.41
C ARG A 168 11.95 4.12 2.31
N ASP A 169 13.07 4.75 2.62
CA ASP A 169 14.37 4.07 2.66
C ASP A 169 14.43 3.03 3.80
N ALA A 170 13.99 3.40 5.01
CA ALA A 170 13.95 2.50 6.17
C ALA A 170 13.08 1.25 5.94
N ALA A 171 12.01 1.36 5.17
CA ALA A 171 11.12 0.25 4.83
C ALA A 171 11.82 -0.82 3.97
N ARG A 172 12.85 -0.45 3.18
CA ARG A 172 13.68 -1.42 2.43
C ARG A 172 14.50 -2.29 3.36
N ALA A 173 14.98 -1.72 4.45
CA ALA A 173 15.76 -2.41 5.49
C ALA A 173 14.88 -3.11 6.54
N ALA A 174 13.56 -2.87 6.53
CA ALA A 174 12.59 -3.27 7.56
C ALA A 174 12.85 -2.72 8.98
N HIS A 175 13.87 -1.87 9.15
CA HIS A 175 14.21 -1.25 10.43
C HIS A 175 15.01 0.03 10.23
N PHE A 176 14.94 0.93 11.21
CA PHE A 176 15.85 2.06 11.37
C PHE A 176 16.22 2.23 12.83
N SER A 177 17.28 2.99 13.09
CA SER A 177 17.74 3.27 14.44
C SER A 177 17.67 4.75 14.77
N ILE A 178 17.24 5.07 15.99
CA ILE A 178 17.28 6.41 16.56
C ILE A 178 18.45 6.44 17.54
N ARG A 179 19.42 7.30 17.27
CA ARG A 179 20.59 7.51 18.12
C ARG A 179 20.39 8.75 18.99
N ILE A 180 20.48 8.55 20.30
CA ILE A 180 20.37 9.62 21.30
C ILE A 180 21.76 9.83 21.91
N THR A 181 22.25 11.07 21.86
CA THR A 181 23.58 11.49 22.32
C THR A 181 23.52 12.80 23.11
N TYR A 182 24.46 13.03 24.02
CA TYR A 182 24.63 14.35 24.66
C TYR A 182 25.41 15.30 23.75
N ASP A 183 24.96 16.55 23.68
CA ASP A 183 25.62 17.63 22.96
C ASP A 183 26.74 18.24 23.83
N ASP A 184 27.94 17.68 23.79
CA ASP A 184 29.12 18.26 24.46
C ASP A 184 30.15 18.68 23.39
N ASP A 185 30.42 19.99 23.34
CA ASP A 185 31.55 20.60 22.66
C ASP A 185 32.88 20.11 23.29
N ALA A 186 33.40 18.95 22.85
CA ALA A 186 34.83 18.62 22.70
C ALA A 186 35.08 17.09 22.74
N SER A 187 35.73 16.58 21.69
CA SER A 187 36.44 15.29 21.57
C SER A 187 35.57 14.01 21.55
N SER A 188 35.29 13.57 20.34
CA SER A 188 34.51 12.41 19.91
C SER A 188 35.37 11.14 19.84
N ALA A 189 35.08 10.12 20.68
CA ALA A 189 35.43 8.72 20.39
C ALA A 189 34.79 7.68 21.34
N SER A 190 34.48 7.98 22.59
CA SER A 190 33.97 6.98 23.54
C SER A 190 32.98 7.56 24.57
N ARG A 191 31.82 8.01 24.10
CA ARG A 191 30.71 8.42 24.98
C ARG A 191 29.46 7.59 24.69
N GLY A 192 28.79 7.20 25.78
CA GLY A 192 27.62 6.31 25.77
C GLY A 192 26.49 6.89 24.93
N HIS A 193 26.28 6.30 23.76
CA HIS A 193 25.13 6.58 22.92
C HIS A 193 24.13 5.43 23.07
N VAL A 194 22.85 5.74 23.02
CA VAL A 194 21.81 4.71 22.97
C VAL A 194 21.18 4.68 21.60
N THR A 195 21.11 3.49 21.05
CA THR A 195 20.37 3.20 19.82
C THR A 195 19.05 2.52 20.16
N LEU A 196 17.96 3.15 19.74
CA LEU A 196 16.63 2.55 19.72
C LEU A 196 16.39 1.99 18.33
N ASP A 197 16.23 0.68 18.23
CA ASP A 197 15.87 0.01 16.99
C ASP A 197 14.35 0.07 16.80
N VAL A 198 13.89 0.50 15.64
CA VAL A 198 12.47 0.70 15.30
C VAL A 198 12.13 -0.11 14.06
N GLN A 199 11.16 -1.00 14.18
CA GLN A 199 10.68 -1.82 13.07
C GLN A 199 9.76 -1.02 12.15
N VAL A 200 9.97 -1.19 10.84
CA VAL A 200 9.14 -0.59 9.78
C VAL A 200 8.47 -1.69 8.98
N PRO A 201 7.14 -1.65 8.79
CA PRO A 201 6.44 -2.64 7.98
C PRO A 201 6.90 -2.52 6.53
N THR A 202 7.37 -3.64 5.98
CA THR A 202 7.78 -3.69 4.57
C THR A 202 6.56 -3.62 3.65
N VAL A 203 6.78 -3.24 2.40
CA VAL A 203 5.74 -3.27 1.35
C VAL A 203 5.16 -4.68 1.21
N ALA A 204 6.01 -5.71 1.32
CA ALA A 204 5.58 -7.11 1.24
C ALA A 204 4.65 -7.49 2.39
N ASP A 205 4.93 -7.04 3.61
CA ASP A 205 4.09 -7.29 4.78
C ASP A 205 2.74 -6.58 4.65
N ARG A 206 2.75 -5.31 4.23
CA ARG A 206 1.54 -4.49 4.06
C ARG A 206 0.62 -5.06 2.97
N THR A 207 1.19 -5.58 1.88
CA THR A 207 0.43 -6.11 0.74
C THR A 207 0.16 -7.62 0.83
N ARG A 208 0.67 -8.33 1.84
CA ARG A 208 0.59 -9.80 1.94
C ARG A 208 -0.84 -10.36 1.84
N PHE A 209 -1.80 -9.73 2.52
CA PHE A 209 -3.19 -10.18 2.49
C PHE A 209 -3.87 -9.86 1.14
N MET A 210 -3.57 -8.69 0.58
CA MET A 210 -4.10 -8.24 -0.71
C MET A 210 -3.59 -9.13 -1.86
N ARG A 211 -2.30 -9.48 -1.84
CA ARG A 211 -1.68 -10.39 -2.82
C ARG A 211 -2.27 -11.80 -2.73
N ARG A 212 -2.44 -12.36 -1.53
CA ARG A 212 -3.10 -13.67 -1.35
C ARG A 212 -4.55 -13.66 -1.85
N ARG A 213 -5.29 -12.58 -1.59
CA ARG A 213 -6.67 -12.42 -2.08
C ARG A 213 -6.70 -12.31 -3.61
N LEU A 214 -5.80 -11.52 -4.19
CA LEU A 214 -5.66 -11.36 -5.63
C LEU A 214 -5.39 -12.71 -6.31
N GLU A 215 -4.45 -13.51 -5.79
CA GLU A 215 -4.13 -14.84 -6.30
C GLU A 215 -5.36 -15.77 -6.30
N SER A 216 -6.14 -15.76 -5.21
CA SER A 216 -7.38 -16.54 -5.12
C SER A 216 -8.44 -16.11 -6.16
N ILE A 217 -8.58 -14.79 -6.39
CA ILE A 217 -9.53 -14.26 -7.39
C ILE A 217 -9.05 -14.57 -8.80
N GLU A 218 -7.75 -14.43 -9.08
CA GLU A 218 -7.16 -14.74 -10.38
C GLU A 218 -7.33 -16.21 -10.74
N SER A 219 -7.16 -17.12 -9.77
CA SER A 219 -7.46 -18.54 -9.95
C SER A 219 -8.93 -18.79 -10.31
N GLN A 220 -9.89 -18.18 -9.60
CA GLN A 220 -11.31 -18.29 -9.92
C GLN A 220 -11.65 -17.71 -11.31
N LEU A 221 -11.05 -16.57 -11.67
CA LEU A 221 -11.23 -15.95 -12.98
C LEU A 221 -10.69 -16.85 -14.10
N ALA A 222 -9.55 -17.51 -13.90
CA ALA A 222 -8.97 -18.42 -14.88
C ALA A 222 -9.88 -19.62 -15.16
N GLU A 223 -10.48 -20.21 -14.13
CA GLU A 223 -11.46 -21.31 -14.28
C GLU A 223 -12.68 -20.87 -15.09
N MET A 224 -13.27 -19.71 -14.73
CA MET A 224 -14.42 -19.15 -15.45
C MET A 224 -14.08 -18.75 -16.90
N GLU A 225 -12.87 -18.26 -17.15
CA GLU A 225 -12.42 -17.85 -18.48
C GLU A 225 -12.28 -19.04 -19.43
N VAL A 226 -11.82 -20.20 -18.95
CA VAL A 226 -11.79 -21.43 -19.75
C VAL A 226 -13.19 -21.84 -20.19
N LEU A 227 -14.18 -21.77 -19.29
CA LEU A 227 -15.58 -22.06 -19.62
C LEU A 227 -16.16 -21.03 -20.61
N LYS A 228 -15.87 -19.74 -20.37
CA LYS A 228 -16.28 -18.65 -21.24
C LYS A 228 -15.76 -18.82 -22.67
N LYS A 229 -14.47 -19.10 -22.83
CA LYS A 229 -13.83 -19.33 -24.15
C LYS A 229 -14.49 -20.48 -24.92
N LYS A 230 -14.85 -21.56 -24.23
CA LYS A 230 -15.58 -22.69 -24.85
C LYS A 230 -16.96 -22.28 -25.35
N CYS A 231 -17.72 -21.54 -24.53
CA CYS A 231 -19.04 -21.03 -24.91
C CYS A 231 -18.98 -20.05 -26.08
N ASP A 232 -18.03 -19.11 -26.04
CA ASP A 232 -17.84 -18.11 -27.09
C ASP A 232 -17.49 -18.79 -28.43
N HIS A 233 -16.60 -19.79 -28.40
CA HIS A 233 -16.26 -20.57 -29.59
C HIS A 233 -17.48 -21.30 -30.18
N GLU A 234 -18.29 -21.94 -29.34
CA GLU A 234 -19.50 -22.64 -29.77
C GLU A 234 -20.58 -21.71 -30.31
N ALA A 235 -20.74 -20.52 -29.72
CA ALA A 235 -21.68 -19.51 -30.19
C ALA A 235 -21.29 -19.03 -31.61
N HIS A 236 -20.01 -18.76 -31.86
CA HIS A 236 -19.53 -18.36 -33.19
C HIS A 236 -19.67 -19.45 -34.27
N ARG A 237 -19.54 -20.73 -33.90
CA ARG A 237 -19.79 -21.85 -34.83
C ARG A 237 -21.23 -21.88 -35.32
N GLY A 238 -22.19 -21.47 -34.48
CA GLY A 238 -23.60 -21.35 -34.84
C GLY A 238 -23.83 -20.32 -35.95
N ALA A 239 -23.20 -19.14 -35.86
CA ALA A 239 -23.33 -18.08 -36.86
C ALA A 239 -22.78 -18.52 -38.24
N ARG A 240 -21.62 -19.18 -38.26
CA ARG A 240 -21.06 -19.73 -39.51
C ARG A 240 -21.99 -20.78 -40.13
N ARG A 241 -22.63 -21.62 -39.31
CA ARG A 241 -23.59 -22.62 -39.79
C ARG A 241 -24.81 -21.97 -40.46
N MET A 242 -25.32 -20.87 -39.90
CA MET A 242 -26.41 -20.10 -40.50
C MET A 242 -26.01 -19.51 -41.86
N ALA A 243 -24.80 -18.93 -41.96
CA ALA A 243 -24.29 -18.42 -43.24
C ALA A 243 -24.11 -19.53 -44.29
N THR A 244 -23.56 -20.69 -43.92
CA THR A 244 -23.42 -21.83 -44.84
C THR A 244 -24.77 -22.42 -45.25
N ALA A 245 -25.78 -22.39 -44.38
CA ALA A 245 -27.12 -22.84 -44.71
C ALA A 245 -27.81 -21.89 -45.71
N GLY A 246 -27.66 -20.58 -45.53
CA GLY A 246 -28.15 -19.59 -46.50
C GLY A 246 -27.49 -19.74 -47.87
N LEU A 247 -26.17 -19.94 -47.92
CA LEU A 247 -25.46 -20.21 -49.16
C LEU A 247 -25.94 -21.53 -49.81
N GLY A 248 -26.11 -22.59 -49.03
CA GLY A 248 -26.61 -23.87 -49.51
C GLY A 248 -28.01 -23.77 -50.12
N MET A 249 -28.92 -23.03 -49.49
CA MET A 249 -30.26 -22.76 -50.04
C MET A 249 -30.18 -22.04 -51.39
N LEU A 250 -29.28 -21.07 -51.53
CA LEU A 250 -29.11 -20.30 -52.77
C LEU A 250 -28.54 -21.17 -53.91
N VAL A 251 -27.61 -22.08 -53.59
CA VAL A 251 -27.09 -23.07 -54.55
C VAL A 251 -28.16 -24.08 -54.96
N VAL A 252 -28.97 -24.57 -54.01
CA VAL A 252 -30.11 -25.47 -54.31
C VAL A 252 -31.12 -24.77 -55.20
N TYR A 253 -31.47 -23.52 -54.90
CA TYR A 253 -32.36 -22.70 -55.74
C TYR A 253 -31.83 -22.56 -57.17
N TRP A 254 -30.56 -22.20 -57.32
CA TRP A 254 -29.93 -22.09 -58.64
C TRP A 254 -29.94 -23.42 -59.41
N GLY A 255 -29.61 -24.53 -58.75
CA GLY A 255 -29.63 -25.87 -59.35
C GLY A 255 -31.03 -26.30 -59.79
N VAL A 256 -32.07 -26.00 -58.98
CA VAL A 256 -33.47 -26.26 -59.32
C VAL A 256 -33.88 -25.47 -60.57
N VAL A 257 -33.58 -24.17 -60.61
CA VAL A 257 -33.88 -23.32 -61.78
C VAL A 257 -33.16 -23.84 -63.02
N ALA A 258 -31.86 -24.13 -62.94
CA ALA A 258 -31.10 -24.67 -64.07
C ALA A 258 -31.69 -26.00 -64.57
N ARG A 259 -32.03 -26.92 -63.67
CA ARG A 259 -32.58 -28.24 -64.01
C ARG A 259 -33.95 -28.12 -64.70
N LEU A 260 -34.83 -27.23 -64.24
CA LEU A 260 -36.15 -26.99 -64.82
C LEU A 260 -36.05 -26.32 -66.20
N THR A 261 -35.14 -25.35 -66.34
CA THR A 261 -34.95 -24.60 -67.59
C THR A 261 -34.40 -25.47 -68.72
N PHE A 262 -33.38 -26.30 -68.46
CA PHE A 262 -32.67 -27.02 -69.51
C PHE A 262 -33.30 -28.38 -69.90
N TRP A 263 -34.18 -28.96 -69.08
CA TRP A 263 -34.75 -30.29 -69.32
C TRP A 263 -36.27 -30.33 -69.44
N ASP A 264 -37.02 -29.59 -68.60
CA ASP A 264 -38.45 -29.84 -68.43
C ASP A 264 -39.34 -28.79 -69.11
N PHE A 265 -39.10 -27.49 -68.92
CA PHE A 265 -40.06 -26.42 -69.26
C PHE A 265 -39.57 -25.38 -70.29
N GLY A 266 -38.27 -25.32 -70.56
CA GLY A 266 -37.70 -24.29 -71.45
C GLY A 266 -37.71 -22.88 -70.83
N TRP A 267 -37.11 -21.91 -71.53
CA TRP A 267 -36.92 -20.56 -70.99
C TRP A 267 -38.21 -19.72 -70.91
N ASP A 268 -39.12 -19.90 -71.85
CA ASP A 268 -40.36 -19.09 -71.98
C ASP A 268 -41.29 -19.21 -70.74
N ILE A 269 -41.30 -20.39 -70.10
CA ILE A 269 -42.07 -20.62 -68.86
C ILE A 269 -41.30 -20.13 -67.62
N MET A 270 -39.96 -20.16 -67.66
CA MET A 270 -39.10 -19.86 -66.50
C MET A 270 -38.84 -18.36 -66.30
N GLU A 271 -38.93 -17.55 -67.36
CA GLU A 271 -38.76 -16.10 -67.33
C GLU A 271 -39.69 -15.40 -66.30
N PRO A 272 -41.02 -15.57 -66.32
CA PRO A 272 -41.90 -14.91 -65.34
C PRO A 272 -41.72 -15.46 -63.91
N ILE A 273 -41.38 -16.75 -63.77
CA ILE A 273 -41.21 -17.40 -62.46
C ILE A 273 -39.97 -16.87 -61.73
N THR A 274 -38.85 -16.75 -62.46
CA THR A 274 -37.60 -16.21 -61.92
C THR A 274 -37.72 -14.72 -61.58
N TYR A 275 -38.48 -13.96 -62.39
CA TYR A 275 -38.82 -12.57 -62.09
C TYR A 275 -39.63 -12.44 -60.78
N LEU A 276 -40.71 -13.22 -60.66
CA LEU A 276 -41.60 -13.16 -59.49
C LEU A 276 -40.88 -13.59 -58.21
N SER A 277 -40.07 -14.65 -58.27
CA SER A 277 -39.31 -15.14 -57.11
C SER A 277 -38.19 -14.18 -56.67
N GLY A 278 -37.48 -13.54 -57.61
CA GLY A 278 -36.49 -12.51 -57.31
C GLY A 278 -37.12 -11.29 -56.62
N LEU A 279 -38.24 -10.80 -57.16
CA LEU A 279 -38.99 -9.69 -56.58
C LEU A 279 -39.53 -10.07 -55.18
N SER A 280 -40.05 -11.29 -55.02
CA SER A 280 -40.51 -11.79 -53.71
C SER A 280 -39.38 -11.86 -52.69
N THR A 281 -38.17 -12.27 -53.09
CA THR A 281 -36.99 -12.31 -52.21
C THR A 281 -36.61 -10.92 -51.71
N VAL A 282 -36.66 -9.90 -52.58
CA VAL A 282 -36.43 -8.50 -52.22
C VAL A 282 -37.51 -7.99 -51.26
N ILE A 283 -38.79 -8.29 -51.51
CA ILE A 283 -39.91 -7.93 -50.61
C ILE A 283 -39.72 -8.58 -49.24
N CYS A 284 -39.40 -9.87 -49.16
CA CYS A 284 -39.14 -10.57 -47.91
C CYS A 284 -37.94 -9.99 -47.16
N GLY A 285 -36.85 -9.65 -47.88
CA GLY A 285 -35.69 -8.98 -47.30
C GLY A 285 -36.05 -7.60 -46.74
N TYR A 286 -36.90 -6.84 -47.43
CA TYR A 286 -37.38 -5.54 -46.97
C TYR A 286 -38.32 -5.65 -45.76
N LEU A 287 -39.21 -6.65 -45.74
CA LEU A 287 -40.05 -6.95 -44.57
C LEU A 287 -39.21 -7.32 -43.35
N TRP A 288 -38.18 -8.15 -43.55
CA TRP A 288 -37.21 -8.47 -42.50
C TRP A 288 -36.49 -7.22 -41.99
N PHE A 289 -36.03 -6.35 -42.90
CA PHE A 289 -35.42 -5.06 -42.55
C PHE A 289 -36.37 -4.17 -41.74
N LEU A 290 -37.65 -4.10 -42.11
CA LEU A 290 -38.67 -3.33 -41.39
C LEU A 290 -38.93 -3.90 -40.00
N TYR A 291 -38.99 -5.22 -39.86
CA TYR A 291 -39.21 -5.90 -38.59
C TYR A 291 -38.03 -5.69 -37.61
N GLN A 292 -36.79 -5.65 -38.11
CA GLN A 292 -35.58 -5.50 -37.30
C GLN A 292 -35.26 -4.05 -36.88
N GLY A 293 -36.01 -3.05 -37.37
CA GLY A 293 -35.84 -1.64 -37.03
C GLY A 293 -34.75 -0.91 -37.84
N ARG A 294 -34.85 0.42 -37.91
CA ARG A 294 -34.23 1.31 -38.92
C ARG A 294 -32.69 1.40 -38.91
N GLU A 295 -31.99 0.76 -37.97
CA GLU A 295 -30.52 0.84 -37.81
C GLU A 295 -29.89 -0.55 -37.94
N VAL A 296 -30.11 -1.20 -39.08
CA VAL A 296 -29.46 -2.47 -39.41
C VAL A 296 -28.04 -2.20 -39.90
N SER A 297 -27.08 -2.08 -38.97
CA SER A 297 -25.71 -2.44 -39.31
C SER A 297 -25.61 -3.96 -39.34
N TYR A 298 -24.99 -4.52 -40.38
CA TYR A 298 -24.81 -5.97 -40.55
C TYR A 298 -24.08 -6.60 -39.35
N SER A 299 -23.20 -5.85 -38.70
CA SER A 299 -22.55 -6.27 -37.45
C SER A 299 -23.55 -6.39 -36.28
N SER A 300 -24.49 -5.47 -36.14
CA SER A 300 -25.42 -5.41 -35.00
C SER A 300 -26.37 -6.61 -34.94
N VAL A 301 -26.90 -7.07 -36.08
CA VAL A 301 -27.83 -8.22 -36.10
C VAL A 301 -27.09 -9.53 -35.80
N LEU A 302 -25.90 -9.69 -36.38
CA LEU A 302 -25.06 -10.85 -36.13
C LEU A 302 -24.67 -10.88 -34.64
N ASP A 303 -24.24 -9.73 -34.10
CA ASP A 303 -23.85 -9.59 -32.70
C ASP A 303 -25.02 -9.82 -31.74
N ARG A 304 -26.24 -9.37 -32.09
CA ARG A 304 -27.46 -9.64 -31.29
C ARG A 304 -27.78 -11.13 -31.25
N SER A 305 -27.73 -11.81 -32.39
CA SER A 305 -28.01 -13.25 -32.48
C SER A 305 -26.95 -14.10 -31.78
N ILE A 306 -25.68 -13.73 -31.91
CA ILE A 306 -24.55 -14.37 -31.22
C ILE A 306 -24.64 -14.12 -29.73
N SER A 307 -24.97 -12.88 -29.30
CA SER A 307 -25.10 -12.54 -27.88
C SER A 307 -26.25 -13.29 -27.22
N ALA A 308 -27.44 -13.35 -27.83
CA ALA A 308 -28.55 -14.10 -27.30
C ALA A 308 -28.24 -15.61 -27.17
N ARG A 309 -27.57 -16.17 -28.18
CA ARG A 309 -27.13 -17.58 -28.14
C ARG A 309 -26.08 -17.81 -27.06
N ARG A 310 -25.12 -16.88 -26.92
CA ARG A 310 -24.08 -16.92 -25.89
C ARG A 310 -24.68 -16.86 -24.49
N ASP A 311 -25.63 -15.97 -24.24
CA ASP A 311 -26.30 -15.85 -22.94
C ASP A 311 -27.10 -17.12 -22.60
N ALA A 312 -27.72 -17.76 -23.59
CA ALA A 312 -28.34 -19.06 -23.41
C ALA A 312 -27.32 -20.17 -23.08
N LEU A 313 -26.15 -20.15 -23.71
CA LEU A 313 -25.04 -21.08 -23.42
C LEU A 313 -24.44 -20.84 -22.01
N TYR A 314 -24.35 -19.59 -21.59
CA TYR A 314 -23.89 -19.24 -20.24
C TYR A 314 -24.85 -19.78 -19.19
N LYS A 315 -26.16 -19.59 -19.36
CA LYS A 315 -27.18 -20.15 -18.46
C LYS A 315 -27.17 -21.67 -18.42
N SER A 316 -27.05 -22.34 -19.59
CA SER A 316 -27.08 -23.80 -19.64
C SER A 316 -25.84 -24.46 -19.02
N ARG A 317 -24.70 -23.78 -19.02
CA ARG A 317 -23.47 -24.25 -18.37
C ARG A 317 -23.28 -23.72 -16.94
N GLY A 318 -24.22 -22.92 -16.44
CA GLY A 318 -24.12 -22.31 -15.11
C GLY A 318 -23.00 -21.29 -14.97
N LEU A 319 -22.56 -20.67 -16.07
CA LEU A 319 -21.57 -19.60 -16.04
C LEU A 319 -22.26 -18.29 -15.65
N ASP A 320 -22.00 -17.81 -14.44
CA ASP A 320 -22.48 -16.53 -13.97
C ASP A 320 -21.58 -15.39 -14.45
N ILE A 321 -22.06 -14.65 -15.45
CA ILE A 321 -21.33 -13.53 -16.05
C ILE A 321 -21.24 -12.32 -15.12
N GLU A 322 -22.21 -12.15 -14.22
CA GLU A 322 -22.27 -11.04 -13.27
C GLU A 322 -21.21 -11.22 -12.20
N ARG A 323 -21.14 -12.42 -11.60
CA ARG A 323 -20.06 -12.80 -10.69
C ARG A 323 -18.67 -12.68 -11.33
N TRP A 324 -18.52 -13.07 -12.60
CA TRP A 324 -17.25 -12.89 -13.31
C TRP A 324 -16.87 -11.41 -13.47
N ALA A 325 -17.83 -10.54 -13.74
CA ALA A 325 -17.61 -9.10 -13.86
C ALA A 325 -17.22 -8.46 -12.52
N GLU A 326 -17.86 -8.89 -11.42
CA GLU A 326 -17.53 -8.50 -10.04
C GLU A 326 -16.12 -8.95 -9.65
N LEU A 327 -15.77 -10.23 -9.83
CA LEU A 327 -14.42 -10.73 -9.55
C LEU A 327 -13.36 -9.97 -10.37
N ARG A 328 -13.68 -9.62 -11.62
CA ARG A 328 -12.78 -8.83 -12.47
C ARG A 328 -12.65 -7.38 -12.01
N SER A 329 -13.71 -6.77 -11.46
CA SER A 329 -13.62 -5.42 -10.88
C SER A 329 -12.84 -5.44 -9.57
N GLU A 330 -13.08 -6.42 -8.69
CA GLU A 330 -12.36 -6.63 -7.43
C GLU A 330 -10.85 -6.86 -7.67
N ALA A 331 -10.49 -7.67 -8.67
CA ALA A 331 -9.09 -7.88 -9.05
C ALA A 331 -8.43 -6.58 -9.52
N ARG A 332 -9.14 -5.73 -10.30
CA ARG A 332 -8.61 -4.43 -10.74
C ARG A 332 -8.42 -3.45 -9.58
N THR A 333 -9.35 -3.41 -8.63
CA THR A 333 -9.20 -2.55 -7.45
C THR A 333 -8.02 -2.99 -6.59
N LEU A 334 -7.88 -4.30 -6.32
CA LEU A 334 -6.75 -4.83 -5.56
C LEU A 334 -5.41 -4.54 -6.24
N ARG A 335 -5.30 -4.71 -7.57
CA ARG A 335 -4.06 -4.36 -8.30
C ARG A 335 -3.74 -2.87 -8.22
N ARG A 336 -4.75 -2.00 -8.33
CA ARG A 336 -4.55 -0.55 -8.20
C ARG A 336 -4.08 -0.19 -6.78
N ASP A 337 -4.69 -0.78 -5.76
CA ASP A 337 -4.35 -0.47 -4.37
C ASP A 337 -2.96 -1.00 -3.99
N ILE A 338 -2.58 -2.19 -4.49
CA ILE A 338 -1.20 -2.70 -4.37
C ILE A 338 -0.22 -1.75 -5.08
N GLY A 339 -0.54 -1.34 -6.31
CA GLY A 339 0.31 -0.43 -7.09
C GLY A 339 0.49 0.94 -6.41
N ARG A 340 -0.56 1.50 -5.80
CA ARG A 340 -0.45 2.74 -5.00
C ARG A 340 0.48 2.58 -3.80
N ILE A 341 0.36 1.46 -3.08
CA ILE A 341 1.25 1.16 -1.95
C ILE A 341 2.68 0.93 -2.43
N GLU A 342 2.89 0.41 -3.63
CA GLU A 342 4.23 0.23 -4.18
C GLU A 342 4.84 1.56 -4.61
N GLU A 343 4.05 2.42 -5.29
CA GLU A 343 4.42 3.79 -5.69
C GLU A 343 4.78 4.67 -4.47
N ASP A 344 4.05 4.57 -3.36
CA ASP A 344 4.38 5.28 -2.12
C ASP A 344 5.79 4.96 -1.59
N TYR A 345 6.36 3.80 -1.96
CA TYR A 345 7.65 3.28 -1.47
C TYR A 345 8.74 3.19 -2.56
N GLU A 346 8.40 3.32 -3.84
CA GLU A 346 9.38 3.48 -4.91
C GLU A 346 9.93 4.90 -4.92
N PRO A 347 11.23 5.10 -5.24
CA PRO A 347 11.79 6.43 -5.37
C PRO A 347 11.26 7.04 -6.67
N ASN A 348 10.85 8.30 -6.66
CA ASN A 348 10.75 9.05 -7.90
C ASN A 348 12.17 9.27 -8.41
N GLU A 349 12.65 8.38 -9.28
CA GLU A 349 13.95 8.55 -9.98
C GLU A 349 14.01 9.86 -10.80
N LYS A 350 12.87 10.54 -10.99
CA LYS A 350 12.75 11.83 -11.69
C LYS A 350 13.42 13.00 -10.97
N ASP A 351 13.67 12.90 -9.66
CA ASP A 351 14.30 13.99 -8.91
C ASP A 351 15.85 13.91 -8.96
N GLU A 352 16.42 12.78 -9.39
CA GLU A 352 17.88 12.61 -9.53
C GLU A 352 18.39 13.15 -10.89
N ASP A 353 17.61 13.01 -11.97
CA ASP A 353 18.00 13.48 -13.31
C ASP A 353 18.00 15.02 -13.45
N GLU A 354 17.17 15.74 -12.67
CA GLU A 354 17.16 17.21 -12.67
C GLU A 354 18.30 17.83 -11.84
N ALA A 355 18.83 17.09 -10.85
CA ALA A 355 19.96 17.54 -10.05
C ALA A 355 21.29 17.45 -10.81
N ASP A 356 21.51 16.37 -11.59
CA ASP A 356 22.73 16.16 -12.37
C ASP A 356 22.79 17.06 -13.63
N ALA A 357 21.63 17.52 -14.12
CA ALA A 357 21.55 18.49 -15.21
C ALA A 357 21.98 19.92 -14.81
N ASN A 358 21.89 20.27 -13.52
CA ASN A 358 22.17 21.61 -13.01
C ASN A 358 23.58 21.74 -12.41
N GLU A 359 24.35 20.65 -12.35
CA GLU A 359 25.70 20.59 -11.77
C GLU A 359 26.82 20.51 -12.82
N LYS A 360 26.59 21.02 -14.05
CA LYS A 360 27.69 21.33 -14.97
C LYS A 360 28.26 22.72 -14.65
N PRO A 361 29.43 22.83 -14.01
CA PRO A 361 30.11 24.11 -13.90
C PRO A 361 30.53 24.56 -15.30
N GLY A 362 30.09 25.76 -15.69
CA GLY A 362 30.63 26.47 -16.84
C GLY A 362 32.14 26.55 -16.71
N THR A 363 32.84 25.88 -17.63
CA THR A 363 34.26 26.10 -17.86
C THR A 363 34.37 26.79 -19.22
N GLU A 364 34.09 28.09 -19.23
CA GLU A 364 34.64 28.99 -20.24
C GLU A 364 36.00 29.50 -19.74
N ASP A 365 36.89 29.70 -20.72
CA ASP A 365 38.15 30.44 -20.67
C ASP A 365 39.39 29.77 -20.04
N GLU A 366 40.26 29.24 -20.91
CA GLU A 366 41.61 29.78 -21.20
C GLU A 366 42.45 28.73 -21.93
N LYS A 367 42.84 29.03 -23.18
CA LYS A 367 44.26 28.96 -23.63
C LYS A 367 44.44 29.41 -25.08
N GLU A 368 44.84 30.66 -25.17
CA GLU A 368 45.90 31.19 -26.01
C GLU A 368 47.00 30.15 -26.35
N LYS A 369 47.11 29.74 -27.62
CA LYS A 369 48.32 29.87 -28.48
C LYS A 369 48.15 29.25 -29.86
#